data_AF-A0A7S3U5Z5-F1
#
_entry.id   AF-A0A7S3U5Z5-F1
#
_cell.length_a   1.000
_cell.length_b   1.000
_cell.length_c   1.000
_cell.angle_alpha   90.00
_cell.angle_beta   90.00
_cell.angle_gamma   90.00
#
_symmetry.space_group_name_H-M   'P 1'
#
loop_
_entity.id
_entity.type
_entity.pdbx_description
1 polymer ?
#
loop_
_entity_poly.entity_id
_entity_poly.type
_entity_poly.pdbx_seq_one_letter_code
_entity_poly.pdbx_strand_id
1 'polypeptide(L)'
;GKDALIYGDLFNGKPLHAQAHFLLMGAACLNNEEPLGPQIIAKDALFRGCVPGEEAQAALLVMMELFCIKEAREALEDFGPVLRALWEKDIVSDGPIEAWHLNENAIREFHPKHFSQEDAEAIRESSREFVMWMQSGEDQ
;
A
#
# COMPACT_ATOMS: atom_id res chain seq x y z
N GLY A 1 16.04 18.90 -5.03
CA GLY A 1 15.56 20.05 -5.83
C GLY A 1 14.32 19.70 -6.63
N LYS A 2 14.41 18.67 -7.50
CA LYS A 2 13.26 18.11 -8.22
C LYS A 2 12.42 17.16 -7.37
N ASP A 3 13.03 16.41 -6.46
CA ASP A 3 12.31 15.47 -5.58
C ASP A 3 11.35 16.20 -4.62
N ALA A 4 11.78 17.34 -4.05
CA ALA A 4 10.92 18.17 -3.19
C ALA A 4 9.66 18.71 -3.90
N LEU A 5 9.70 18.89 -5.23
CA LEU A 5 8.55 19.28 -6.06
C LEU A 5 7.64 18.09 -6.40
N ILE A 6 8.20 16.88 -6.52
CA ILE A 6 7.43 15.64 -6.72
C ILE A 6 6.61 15.32 -5.46
N TYR A 7 7.21 15.51 -4.27
CA TYR A 7 6.54 15.26 -3.00
C TYR A 7 5.63 16.41 -2.53
N GLY A 8 5.85 17.66 -2.95
CA GLY A 8 4.96 18.79 -2.59
C GLY A 8 3.52 18.65 -3.12
N ASP A 9 3.34 18.08 -4.32
CA ASP A 9 2.03 17.80 -4.92
C ASP A 9 1.30 16.60 -4.29
N LEU A 10 2.06 15.67 -3.68
CA LEU A 10 1.52 14.48 -3.01
C LEU A 10 0.69 14.84 -1.77
N PHE A 11 0.93 16.00 -1.15
CA PHE A 11 0.43 16.31 0.20
C PHE A 11 -0.64 17.42 0.27
N ASN A 12 -1.05 18.02 -0.86
CA ASN A 12 -2.05 19.08 -0.84
C ASN A 12 -3.47 18.50 -0.60
N GLY A 13 -4.00 18.70 0.60
CA GLY A 13 -5.37 18.29 0.97
C GLY A 13 -5.54 16.81 1.33
N LYS A 14 -4.46 16.03 1.48
CA LYS A 14 -4.51 14.56 1.73
C LYS A 14 -3.63 14.15 2.93
N PRO A 15 -4.00 14.54 4.17
CA PRO A 15 -3.16 14.36 5.34
C PRO A 15 -2.86 12.88 5.66
N LEU A 16 -3.82 11.97 5.47
CA LEU A 16 -3.61 10.54 5.74
C LEU A 16 -2.60 9.90 4.76
N HIS A 17 -2.63 10.31 3.49
CA HIS A 17 -1.65 9.84 2.50
C HIS A 17 -0.26 10.40 2.82
N ALA A 18 -0.18 11.65 3.31
CA ALA A 18 1.07 12.24 3.79
C ALA A 18 1.66 11.47 4.98
N GLN A 19 0.82 11.09 5.94
CA GLN A 19 1.22 10.29 7.09
C GLN A 19 1.67 8.89 6.68
N ALA A 20 0.92 8.22 5.81
CA ALA A 20 1.30 6.91 5.27
C ALA A 20 2.62 6.97 4.49
N HIS A 21 2.83 7.98 3.64
CA HIS A 21 4.11 8.18 2.97
C HIS A 21 5.27 8.38 3.95
N PHE A 22 5.09 9.25 4.96
CA PHE A 22 6.10 9.47 6.00
C PHE A 22 6.38 8.19 6.79
N LEU A 23 5.36 7.38 7.08
CA LEU A 23 5.51 6.08 7.70
C LEU A 23 6.40 5.17 6.83
N LEU A 24 6.09 4.99 5.55
CA LEU A 24 6.84 4.08 4.66
C LEU A 24 8.29 4.53 4.47
N MET A 25 8.50 5.79 4.08
CA MET A 25 9.82 6.30 3.68
C MET A 25 10.67 6.82 4.84
N GLY A 26 10.03 7.34 5.88
CA GLY A 26 10.71 8.09 6.95
C GLY A 26 10.82 7.33 8.26
N ALA A 27 9.71 6.74 8.75
CA ALA A 27 9.71 6.07 10.05
C ALA A 27 10.06 4.58 9.94
N ALA A 28 9.44 3.87 9.00
CA ALA A 28 9.69 2.46 8.73
C ALA A 28 10.94 2.25 7.85
N CYS A 29 11.36 3.28 7.11
CA CYS A 29 12.49 3.27 6.18
C CYS A 29 12.51 1.99 5.34
N LEU A 30 11.39 1.70 4.66
CA LEU A 30 11.31 0.53 3.80
C LEU A 30 12.40 0.62 2.73
N ASN A 31 13.13 -0.47 2.55
CA ASN A 31 14.08 -0.61 1.46
C ASN A 31 13.42 -1.34 0.28
N ASN A 32 13.88 -1.02 -0.93
CA ASN A 32 13.43 -1.64 -2.18
C ASN A 32 14.35 -2.78 -2.66
N GLU A 33 15.42 -3.10 -1.91
CA GLU A 33 16.37 -4.16 -2.24
C GLU A 33 16.01 -5.50 -1.57
N GLU A 34 15.15 -5.48 -0.55
CA GLU A 34 14.68 -6.66 0.17
C GLU A 34 13.14 -6.78 0.09
N PRO A 35 12.58 -8.00 0.24
CA PRO A 35 11.14 -8.21 0.22
C PRO A 35 10.40 -7.36 1.27
N LEU A 36 9.29 -6.74 0.88
CA LEU A 36 8.57 -5.78 1.75
C LEU A 36 7.81 -6.47 2.89
N GLY A 37 7.23 -7.65 2.67
CA GLY A 37 6.46 -8.39 3.69
C GLY A 37 7.24 -8.62 5.00
N PRO A 38 8.45 -9.21 4.97
CA PRO A 38 9.30 -9.35 6.16
C PRO A 38 9.61 -8.02 6.85
N GLN A 39 9.82 -6.94 6.09
CA GLN A 39 10.09 -5.61 6.66
C GLN A 39 8.88 -5.04 7.40
N ILE A 40 7.66 -5.27 6.91
CA ILE A 40 6.40 -4.90 7.57
C ILE A 40 6.24 -5.70 8.86
N ILE A 41 6.43 -7.03 8.80
CA ILE A 41 6.33 -7.92 9.96
C ILE A 41 7.28 -7.48 11.07
N ALA A 42 8.53 -7.13 10.73
CA ALA A 42 9.53 -6.68 11.69
C ALA A 42 9.18 -5.34 12.36
N LYS A 43 8.27 -4.56 11.77
CA LYS A 43 7.86 -3.22 12.22
C LYS A 43 6.37 -3.14 12.55
N ASP A 44 5.72 -4.28 12.81
CA ASP A 44 4.26 -4.38 12.95
C ASP A 44 3.67 -3.39 13.99
N ALA A 45 4.32 -3.24 15.15
CA ALA A 45 3.90 -2.34 16.21
C ALA A 45 3.91 -0.86 15.78
N LEU A 46 4.88 -0.47 14.94
CA LEU A 46 4.94 0.87 14.37
C LEU A 46 3.77 1.09 13.41
N PHE A 47 3.53 0.15 12.50
CA PHE A 47 2.43 0.24 11.54
C PHE A 47 1.06 0.28 12.25
N ARG A 48 0.79 -0.63 13.18
CA ARG A 48 -0.46 -0.61 13.96
C ARG A 48 -0.67 0.69 14.74
N GLY A 49 0.41 1.26 15.29
CA GLY A 49 0.34 2.52 16.03
C GLY A 49 0.09 3.75 15.16
N CYS A 50 0.47 3.70 13.88
CA CYS A 50 0.42 4.83 12.96
C CYS A 50 -0.75 4.78 11.97
N VAL A 51 -1.50 3.69 11.90
CA VAL A 51 -2.56 3.47 10.91
C VAL A 51 -3.91 3.21 11.60
N PRO A 52 -4.47 4.20 12.32
CA PRO A 52 -5.72 4.02 13.05
C PRO A 52 -6.95 4.13 12.13
N GLY A 53 -7.71 3.04 12.03
CA GLY A 53 -9.01 3.01 11.35
C GLY A 53 -8.93 2.88 9.83
N GLU A 54 -10.08 2.60 9.21
CA GLU A 54 -10.17 2.19 7.81
C GLU A 54 -9.69 3.26 6.82
N GLU A 55 -9.91 4.55 7.08
CA GLU A 55 -9.44 5.61 6.19
C GLU A 55 -7.90 5.70 6.15
N ALA A 56 -7.24 5.52 7.30
CA ALA A 56 -5.78 5.51 7.38
C ALA A 56 -5.21 4.24 6.71
N GLN A 57 -5.91 3.11 6.87
CA GLN A 57 -5.57 1.84 6.22
C GLN A 57 -5.70 1.93 4.70
N ALA A 58 -6.80 2.50 4.19
CA ALA A 58 -6.98 2.74 2.76
C ALA A 58 -5.88 3.67 2.21
N ALA A 59 -5.55 4.75 2.94
CA ALA A 59 -4.45 5.63 2.57
C ALA A 59 -3.08 4.92 2.56
N LEU A 60 -2.85 3.99 3.50
CA LEU A 60 -1.65 3.16 3.51
C LEU A 60 -1.55 2.30 2.25
N LEU A 61 -2.63 1.61 1.87
CA LEU A 61 -2.64 0.76 0.68
C LEU A 61 -2.34 1.55 -0.60
N VAL A 62 -2.98 2.72 -0.78
CA VAL A 62 -2.68 3.63 -1.90
C VAL A 62 -1.21 4.07 -1.90
N MET A 63 -0.67 4.38 -0.73
CA MET A 63 0.72 4.81 -0.62
C MET A 63 1.73 3.68 -0.80
N MET A 64 1.39 2.44 -0.43
CA MET A 64 2.21 1.27 -0.68
C MET A 64 2.26 0.94 -2.17
N GLU A 65 1.12 0.99 -2.86
CA GLU A 65 1.07 0.87 -4.31
C GLU A 65 1.94 1.94 -4.98
N LEU A 66 1.82 3.20 -4.55
CA LEU A 66 2.65 4.27 -5.08
C LEU A 66 4.14 4.04 -4.79
N PHE A 67 4.49 3.54 -3.61
CA PHE A 67 5.86 3.15 -3.27
C PHE A 67 6.38 2.05 -4.21
N CYS A 68 5.59 1.03 -4.52
CA CYS A 68 5.95 0.02 -5.51
C CYS A 68 6.18 0.63 -6.89
N ILE A 69 5.28 1.50 -7.37
CA ILE A 69 5.42 2.17 -8.67
C ILE A 69 6.72 2.99 -8.76
N LYS A 70 7.10 3.67 -7.67
CA LYS A 70 8.16 4.68 -7.67
C LYS A 70 9.52 4.15 -7.24
N GLU A 71 9.54 3.27 -6.25
CA GLU A 71 10.75 2.87 -5.54
C GLU A 71 11.01 1.36 -5.67
N ALA A 72 9.96 0.52 -5.71
CA ALA A 72 10.09 -0.94 -5.67
C ALA A 72 9.24 -1.64 -6.76
N ARG A 73 9.56 -1.40 -8.04
CA ARG A 73 8.72 -1.81 -9.17
C ARG A 73 8.52 -3.32 -9.27
N GLU A 74 9.54 -4.10 -8.89
CA GLU A 74 9.46 -5.57 -8.84
C GLU A 74 8.39 -6.06 -7.85
N ALA A 75 8.11 -5.30 -6.78
CA ALA A 75 7.08 -5.66 -5.82
C ALA A 75 5.65 -5.50 -6.36
N LEU A 76 5.44 -4.91 -7.55
CA LEU A 76 4.15 -4.95 -8.23
C LEU A 76 3.75 -6.38 -8.60
N GLU A 77 4.71 -7.23 -8.94
CA GLU A 77 4.46 -8.62 -9.35
C GLU A 77 4.43 -9.60 -8.16
N ASP A 78 4.77 -9.13 -6.95
CA ASP A 78 4.81 -9.94 -5.72
C ASP A 78 4.15 -9.21 -4.54
N PHE A 79 2.97 -8.62 -4.77
CA PHE A 79 2.29 -7.82 -3.76
C PHE A 79 1.37 -8.63 -2.84
N GLY A 80 0.94 -9.83 -3.24
CA GLY A 80 0.14 -10.73 -2.40
C GLY A 80 0.75 -10.99 -1.01
N PRO A 81 2.05 -11.36 -0.89
CA PRO A 81 2.71 -11.51 0.41
C PRO A 81 2.75 -10.24 1.25
N VAL A 82 2.78 -9.06 0.62
CA VAL A 82 2.74 -7.76 1.31
C VAL A 82 1.38 -7.54 1.96
N LEU A 83 0.29 -7.76 1.22
CA LEU A 83 -1.07 -7.67 1.76
C LEU A 83 -1.29 -8.69 2.88
N ARG A 84 -0.81 -9.92 2.69
CA ARG A 84 -0.86 -10.95 3.72
C ARG A 84 -0.14 -10.52 5.00
N ALA A 85 1.04 -9.91 4.88
CA ALA A 85 1.78 -9.40 6.04
C ALA A 85 1.03 -8.25 6.76
N LEU A 86 0.35 -7.38 6.03
CA LEU A 86 -0.48 -6.32 6.62
C LEU A 86 -1.70 -6.90 7.36
N TRP A 87 -2.34 -7.90 6.75
CA TRP A 87 -3.52 -8.58 7.29
C TRP A 87 -3.19 -9.43 8.52
N GLU A 88 -2.20 -10.34 8.45
CA GLU A 88 -1.79 -11.24 9.55
C GLU A 88 -1.29 -10.48 10.79
N LYS A 89 -1.00 -9.18 10.67
CA LYS A 89 -0.52 -8.32 11.75
C LYS A 89 -1.55 -7.32 12.25
N ASP A 90 -2.80 -7.44 11.81
CA ASP A 90 -3.89 -6.53 12.15
C ASP A 90 -3.56 -5.06 11.83
N ILE A 91 -2.80 -4.83 10.77
CA ILE A 91 -2.46 -3.47 10.30
C ILE A 91 -3.58 -2.96 9.40
N VAL A 92 -4.09 -3.82 8.53
CA VAL A 92 -5.17 -3.52 7.59
C VAL A 92 -6.22 -4.64 7.67
N SER A 93 -7.49 -4.26 7.84
CA SER A 93 -8.61 -5.21 7.85
C SER A 93 -9.08 -5.58 6.43
N ASP A 94 -9.98 -6.55 6.34
CA ASP A 94 -10.51 -7.08 5.07
C ASP A 94 -11.14 -5.97 4.21
N GLY A 95 -12.05 -5.19 4.79
CA GLY A 95 -12.80 -4.14 4.07
C GLY A 95 -11.93 -3.17 3.26
N PRO A 96 -10.89 -2.53 3.85
CA PRO A 96 -9.96 -1.70 3.10
C PRO A 96 -9.16 -2.44 2.02
N ILE A 97 -8.74 -3.70 2.26
CA ILE A 97 -8.03 -4.52 1.26
C ILE A 97 -8.94 -4.77 0.06
N GLU A 98 -10.17 -5.21 0.30
CA GLU A 98 -11.15 -5.49 -0.74
C GLU A 98 -11.51 -4.23 -1.53
N ALA A 99 -11.79 -3.13 -0.84
CA ALA A 99 -12.13 -1.87 -1.47
C ALA A 99 -11.00 -1.35 -2.37
N TRP A 100 -9.76 -1.46 -1.92
CA TRP A 100 -8.58 -1.10 -2.72
C TRP A 100 -8.36 -2.05 -3.90
N HIS A 101 -8.53 -3.36 -3.70
CA HIS A 101 -8.34 -4.37 -4.76
C HIS A 101 -9.38 -4.21 -5.88
N LEU A 102 -10.63 -3.90 -5.52
CA LEU A 102 -11.70 -3.59 -6.48
C LEU A 102 -11.52 -2.24 -7.17
N ASN A 103 -10.70 -1.34 -6.62
CA ASN A 103 -10.43 -0.02 -7.19
C ASN A 103 -9.07 0.02 -7.91
N GLU A 104 -9.06 -0.42 -9.18
CA GLU A 104 -7.90 -0.26 -10.09
C GLU A 104 -7.51 1.22 -10.33
N ASN A 105 -8.39 2.16 -10.00
CA ASN A 105 -8.19 3.58 -10.22
C ASN A 105 -7.68 4.33 -8.98
N ALA A 106 -7.34 3.63 -7.89
CA ALA A 106 -6.94 4.26 -6.63
C ALA A 106 -5.80 5.28 -6.84
N ILE A 107 -4.73 4.90 -7.56
CA ILE A 107 -3.66 5.85 -7.91
C ILE A 107 -4.15 6.96 -8.83
N ARG A 108 -5.05 6.69 -9.77
CA ARG A 108 -5.58 7.73 -10.67
C ARG A 108 -6.36 8.81 -9.92
N GLU A 109 -7.12 8.43 -8.89
CA GLU A 109 -7.94 9.33 -8.08
C GLU A 109 -7.07 10.23 -7.19
N PHE A 110 -6.05 9.67 -6.56
CA PHE A 110 -5.23 10.40 -5.59
C PHE A 110 -3.96 10.97 -6.19
N HIS A 111 -3.36 10.31 -7.18
CA HIS A 111 -2.04 10.61 -7.72
C HIS A 111 -1.98 10.42 -9.25
N PRO A 112 -2.82 11.13 -10.03
CA PRO A 112 -3.03 10.86 -11.47
C PRO A 112 -1.76 10.95 -12.33
N LYS A 113 -0.75 11.72 -11.89
CA LYS A 113 0.55 11.83 -12.59
C LYS A 113 1.41 10.56 -12.50
N HIS A 114 1.08 9.64 -11.60
CA HIS A 114 1.80 8.39 -11.36
C HIS A 114 1.00 7.16 -11.78
N PHE A 115 -0.21 7.35 -12.29
CA PHE A 115 -1.06 6.26 -12.73
C PHE A 115 -0.54 5.64 -14.04
N SER A 116 -0.43 4.33 -14.04
CA SER A 116 -0.27 3.48 -15.21
C SER A 116 -1.29 2.35 -15.10
N GLN A 117 -2.02 2.09 -16.18
CA GLN A 117 -2.97 0.97 -16.21
C GLN A 117 -2.26 -0.38 -16.05
N GLU A 118 -1.11 -0.53 -16.70
CA GLU A 118 -0.27 -1.74 -16.58
C GLU A 118 0.17 -1.98 -15.13
N ASP A 119 0.62 -0.93 -14.44
CA ASP A 119 1.07 -1.07 -13.05
C ASP A 119 -0.12 -1.45 -12.16
N ALA A 120 -1.28 -0.80 -12.34
CA ALA A 120 -2.50 -1.07 -11.58
C ALA A 120 -3.01 -2.51 -11.78
N GLU A 121 -3.00 -3.00 -13.02
CA GLU A 121 -3.36 -4.39 -13.36
C GLU A 121 -2.37 -5.38 -12.72
N ALA A 122 -1.05 -5.11 -12.82
CA ALA A 122 -0.02 -6.00 -12.29
C ALA A 122 -0.13 -6.21 -10.77
N ILE A 123 -0.28 -5.12 -10.00
CA ILE A 123 -0.38 -5.22 -8.53
C ILE A 123 -1.70 -5.84 -8.06
N ARG A 124 -2.77 -5.75 -8.85
CA ARG A 124 -4.05 -6.44 -8.56
C ARG A 124 -3.94 -7.92 -8.90
N GLU A 125 -3.35 -8.26 -10.04
CA GLU A 125 -3.17 -9.65 -10.41
C GLU A 125 -2.28 -10.40 -9.41
N SER A 126 -1.15 -9.80 -9.00
CA SER A 126 -0.25 -10.42 -8.03
C SER A 126 -0.84 -10.55 -6.62
N SER A 127 -1.89 -9.80 -6.29
CA SER A 127 -2.59 -9.88 -5.01
C SER A 127 -3.85 -10.75 -5.05
N ARG A 128 -4.35 -11.12 -6.24
CA ARG A 128 -5.64 -11.78 -6.43
C ARG A 128 -5.79 -13.06 -5.62
N GLU A 129 -4.78 -13.94 -5.65
CA GLU A 129 -4.85 -15.23 -4.95
C GLU A 129 -5.05 -15.02 -3.44
N PHE A 130 -4.33 -14.07 -2.85
CA PHE A 130 -4.47 -13.75 -1.42
C PHE A 130 -5.85 -13.16 -1.11
N VAL A 131 -6.35 -12.21 -1.89
CA VAL A 131 -7.66 -11.58 -1.66
C VAL A 131 -8.79 -12.62 -1.77
N MET A 132 -8.72 -13.51 -2.76
CA MET A 132 -9.69 -14.60 -2.90
C MET A 132 -9.64 -15.59 -1.73
N TRP A 133 -8.44 -15.91 -1.25
CA TRP A 133 -8.25 -16.77 -0.07
C TRP A 133 -8.83 -16.14 1.19
N MET A 134 -8.56 -14.84 1.41
CA MET A 134 -9.07 -14.05 2.53
C MET A 134 -10.61 -14.07 2.54
N GLN A 135 -11.23 -13.76 1.40
CA GLN A 135 -12.69 -13.80 1.20
C GLN A 135 -13.31 -15.17 1.46
N SER A 136 -12.67 -16.23 0.96
CA SER A 136 -13.18 -17.60 1.13
C SER A 136 -13.11 -18.08 2.58
N GLY A 137 -12.28 -17.46 3.42
CA GLY A 137 -12.18 -17.74 4.85
C GLY A 137 -13.32 -17.14 5.67
N GLU A 138 -14.01 -16.11 5.16
CA GLU A 138 -15.16 -15.48 5.81
C GLU A 138 -16.49 -16.20 5.50
N ASP A 139 -16.55 -16.94 4.40
CA ASP A 139 -17.71 -17.72 3.95
C ASP A 139 -17.87 -19.09 4.68
N GLN A 140 -17.09 -19.37 5.73
CA GLN A 140 -17.16 -20.58 6.57
C GLN A 140 -17.46 -20.25 8.03
#